data_AF-A0A919RL96-F1
#
_entry.id   AF-A0A919RL96-F1
#
_cell.length_a   1.000
_cell.length_b   1.000
_cell.length_c   1.000
_cell.angle_alpha   90.00
_cell.angle_beta   90.00
_cell.angle_gamma   90.00
#
_symmetry.space_group_name_H-M   'P 1'
#
loop_
_entity.id
_entity.type
_entity.pdbx_description
1 polymer ?
#
loop_
_entity_poly.entity_id
_entity_poly.type
_entity_poly.pdbx_seq_one_letter_code
_entity_poly.pdbx_strand_id
1 'polypeptide(L)'
;MAVWLTWREATRRALYGDHGFYLRERPSGHFRTSVAASSAFAEAVLRTLLDVDTALGAPPRLDFVDVGAGEGTLARHVLELAPASLRPRLHVTAVELAPPPRDLPAAVTWSPSLPGGVTGLVVANEWLDNVPVDVAEHTARGPRLVLVDPAGDERLGPPPEEVDLAWLARWWPLTRAGARAELGRPRDEAWAEVVAKLERGLAVAVDYAHRADDRPARGTLMGYRDGIAVPPVPDGSCDITAHVALDACAEAGRRAGATSTTLTTQREALRALGLTGTRPPLETAHSDPRAYLRALARASEEAELINPAGLGGFGWLAQWR
;
A
#
# COMPACT_ATOMS: atom_id res chain seq x y z
N MET A 1 5.05 -34.02 13.52
CA MET A 1 3.76 -33.34 13.80
C MET A 1 3.76 -32.06 13.00
N ALA A 2 2.67 -31.74 12.30
CA ALA A 2 2.54 -30.46 11.59
C ALA A 2 2.67 -29.32 12.62
N VAL A 3 3.51 -28.32 12.30
CA VAL A 3 3.67 -27.12 13.13
C VAL A 3 2.53 -26.18 12.75
N TRP A 4 1.71 -25.82 13.74
CA TRP A 4 0.60 -24.89 13.58
C TRP A 4 1.01 -23.53 14.08
N LEU A 5 0.93 -22.52 13.22
CA LEU A 5 1.32 -21.15 13.52
C LEU A 5 0.10 -20.24 13.41
N THR A 6 0.18 -19.05 13.99
CA THR A 6 -0.80 -18.02 13.65
C THR A 6 -0.54 -17.55 12.22
N TRP A 7 -1.57 -17.04 11.54
CA TRP A 7 -1.41 -16.51 10.18
C TRP A 7 -0.32 -15.43 10.08
N ARG A 8 -0.20 -14.55 11.07
CA ARG A 8 0.85 -13.53 11.10
C ARG A 8 2.25 -14.14 11.04
N GLU A 9 2.52 -15.12 11.89
CA GLU A 9 3.83 -15.75 11.96
C GLU A 9 4.13 -16.62 10.73
N ALA A 10 3.12 -17.33 10.22
CA ALA A 10 3.25 -18.13 9.01
C ALA A 10 3.57 -17.25 7.78
N THR A 11 2.79 -16.19 7.57
CA THR A 11 3.01 -15.20 6.50
C THR A 11 4.35 -14.50 6.65
N ARG A 12 4.76 -14.11 7.87
CA ARG A 12 6.07 -13.50 8.11
C ARG A 12 7.22 -14.39 7.63
N ARG A 13 7.16 -15.70 7.92
CA ARG A 13 8.17 -16.67 7.47
C ARG A 13 8.12 -16.86 5.95
N ALA A 14 6.92 -17.00 5.39
CA ALA A 14 6.69 -17.26 3.97
C ALA A 14 7.10 -16.10 3.07
N LEU A 15 6.88 -14.85 3.50
CA LEU A 15 7.12 -13.67 2.68
C LEU A 15 8.46 -12.98 2.97
N TYR A 16 8.91 -12.99 4.24
CA TYR A 16 10.06 -12.20 4.71
C TYR A 16 11.17 -13.01 5.39
N GLY A 17 11.04 -14.34 5.51
CA GLY A 17 12.13 -15.19 5.99
C GLY A 17 13.30 -15.26 5.00
N ASP A 18 14.38 -15.97 5.34
CA ASP A 18 15.60 -16.09 4.52
C ASP A 18 15.35 -16.60 3.07
N HIS A 19 14.23 -17.29 2.85
CA HIS A 19 13.76 -17.78 1.55
C HIS A 19 12.37 -17.24 1.18
N GLY A 20 12.00 -16.11 1.76
CA GLY A 20 10.68 -15.51 1.63
C GLY A 20 10.39 -15.04 0.21
N PHE A 21 9.10 -14.99 -0.13
CA PHE A 21 8.60 -14.54 -1.44
C PHE A 21 9.23 -13.21 -1.88
N TYR A 22 9.19 -12.15 -1.06
CA TYR A 22 9.66 -10.81 -1.44
C TYR A 22 11.18 -10.66 -1.51
N LEU A 23 11.96 -11.64 -1.03
CA LEU A 23 13.42 -11.64 -1.20
C LEU A 23 13.86 -12.32 -2.51
N ARG A 24 12.97 -13.07 -3.16
CA ARG A 24 13.25 -13.84 -4.38
C ARG A 24 12.52 -13.32 -5.59
N GLU A 25 11.25 -12.98 -5.40
CA GLU A 25 10.33 -12.56 -6.45
C GLU A 25 10.29 -11.04 -6.59
N ARG A 26 9.94 -10.57 -7.79
CA ARG A 26 9.73 -9.16 -8.09
C ARG A 26 8.23 -8.91 -8.21
N PRO A 27 7.65 -7.95 -7.47
CA PRO A 27 6.21 -7.68 -7.54
C PRO A 27 5.71 -7.42 -8.96
N SER A 28 6.48 -6.76 -9.83
CA SER A 28 6.11 -6.50 -11.23
C SER A 28 5.97 -7.76 -12.10
N GLY A 29 6.61 -8.86 -11.72
CA GLY A 29 6.49 -10.15 -12.40
C GLY A 29 5.19 -10.89 -12.07
N HIS A 30 4.52 -10.49 -10.99
CA HIS A 30 3.34 -11.17 -10.45
C HIS A 30 2.11 -10.28 -10.41
N PHE A 31 2.27 -8.95 -10.38
CA PHE A 31 1.19 -7.99 -10.13
C PHE A 31 1.23 -6.80 -11.07
N ARG A 32 0.03 -6.26 -11.33
CA ARG A 32 -0.13 -4.96 -11.97
C ARG A 32 -0.53 -3.93 -10.90
N THR A 33 0.46 -3.23 -10.37
CA THR A 33 0.29 -2.18 -9.34
C THR A 33 0.06 -0.81 -9.97
N SER A 34 -0.43 0.16 -9.19
CA SER A 34 -0.55 1.57 -9.66
C SER A 34 0.78 2.16 -10.12
N VAL A 35 1.88 1.78 -9.47
CA VAL A 35 3.25 2.21 -9.82
C VAL A 35 3.71 1.61 -11.15
N ALA A 36 3.37 0.35 -11.44
CA ALA A 36 3.74 -0.33 -12.67
C ALA A 36 2.77 -0.05 -13.84
N ALA A 37 1.53 0.38 -13.55
CA ALA A 37 0.50 0.57 -14.55
C ALA A 37 0.79 1.73 -15.50
N SER A 38 1.33 2.85 -15.00
CA SER A 38 1.60 4.06 -15.81
C SER A 38 2.51 5.08 -15.11
N SER A 39 3.24 5.87 -15.91
CA SER A 39 3.93 7.08 -15.42
C SER A 39 2.97 8.15 -14.90
N ALA A 40 1.69 8.12 -15.26
CA ALA A 40 0.67 9.04 -14.78
C ALA A 40 0.50 9.01 -13.26
N PHE A 41 0.70 7.85 -12.62
CA PHE A 41 0.68 7.74 -11.16
C PHE A 41 1.86 8.50 -10.55
N ALA A 42 3.08 8.31 -11.07
CA ALA A 42 4.26 9.02 -10.61
C ALA A 42 4.17 10.54 -10.83
N GLU A 43 3.55 10.98 -11.94
CA GLU A 43 3.24 12.40 -12.15
C GLU A 43 2.26 12.96 -11.11
N ALA A 44 1.23 12.19 -10.72
CA ALA A 44 0.29 12.58 -9.68
C ALA A 44 0.96 12.67 -8.30
N VAL A 45 1.85 11.72 -8.00
CA VAL A 45 2.69 11.75 -6.79
C VAL A 45 3.63 12.96 -6.81
N LEU A 46 4.26 13.28 -7.95
CA LEU A 46 5.09 14.48 -8.07
C LEU A 46 4.28 15.78 -7.89
N ARG A 47 3.05 15.86 -8.42
CA ARG A 47 2.14 16.99 -8.15
C ARG A 47 1.87 17.14 -6.65
N THR A 48 1.58 16.03 -5.97
CA THR A 48 1.41 16.00 -4.51
C THR A 48 2.67 16.47 -3.79
N LEU A 49 3.86 16.03 -4.22
CA LEU A 49 5.14 16.46 -3.64
C LEU A 49 5.36 17.98 -3.80
N LEU A 50 4.99 18.54 -4.95
CA LEU A 50 5.08 20.00 -5.20
C LEU A 50 4.06 20.80 -4.37
N ASP A 51 2.88 20.24 -4.12
CA ASP A 51 1.89 20.85 -3.23
C ASP A 51 2.40 20.84 -1.77
N VAL A 52 2.98 19.73 -1.33
CA VAL A 52 3.65 19.61 -0.02
C VAL A 52 4.79 20.61 0.09
N ASP A 53 5.66 20.69 -0.91
CA ASP A 53 6.74 21.65 -0.96
C ASP A 53 6.27 23.10 -0.77
N THR A 54 5.22 23.47 -1.50
CA THR A 54 4.59 24.79 -1.42
C THR A 54 4.01 25.03 -0.02
N ALA A 55 3.27 24.06 0.52
CA ALA A 55 2.69 24.15 1.87
C ALA A 55 3.75 24.26 2.98
N LEU A 56 4.92 23.67 2.78
CA LEU A 56 6.05 23.74 3.71
C LEU A 56 6.91 25.00 3.56
N GLY A 57 6.66 25.82 2.53
CA GLY A 57 7.39 27.05 2.26
C GLY A 57 8.73 26.84 1.54
N ALA A 58 8.79 25.86 0.63
CA ALA A 58 9.97 25.51 -0.16
C ALA A 58 11.24 25.29 0.71
N PRO A 59 11.23 24.28 1.59
CA PRO A 59 12.36 24.03 2.47
C PRO A 59 13.65 23.75 1.70
N PRO A 60 14.82 24.04 2.29
CA PRO A 60 16.13 23.82 1.65
C PRO A 60 16.42 22.34 1.37
N ARG A 61 15.67 21.45 2.03
CA ARG A 61 15.64 20.01 1.80
C ARG A 61 14.18 19.56 1.78
N LEU A 62 13.81 18.82 0.74
CA LEU A 62 12.52 18.16 0.61
C LEU A 62 12.74 16.67 0.38
N ASP A 63 12.20 15.86 1.28
CA ASP A 63 12.29 14.40 1.21
C ASP A 63 11.10 13.83 0.43
N PHE A 64 11.37 12.86 -0.44
CA PHE A 64 10.38 11.94 -0.98
C PHE A 64 10.77 10.52 -0.56
N VAL A 65 9.89 9.84 0.18
CA VAL A 65 10.11 8.50 0.71
C VAL A 65 9.07 7.54 0.14
N ASP A 66 9.52 6.51 -0.55
CA ASP A 66 8.72 5.43 -1.14
C ASP A 66 8.85 4.18 -0.27
N VAL A 67 7.80 3.79 0.45
CA VAL A 67 7.79 2.67 1.41
C VAL A 67 7.22 1.43 0.74
N GLY A 68 7.95 0.31 0.83
CA GLY A 68 7.64 -0.87 0.02
C GLY A 68 7.96 -0.59 -1.44
N ALA A 69 9.12 0.01 -1.69
CA ALA A 69 9.47 0.57 -3.01
C ALA A 69 9.56 -0.49 -4.12
N GLY A 70 9.61 -1.78 -3.80
CA GLY A 70 9.66 -2.87 -4.76
C GLY A 70 10.94 -2.80 -5.60
N GLU A 71 10.81 -2.36 -6.85
CA GLU A 71 11.95 -2.16 -7.75
C GLU A 71 12.39 -0.68 -7.85
N GLY A 72 11.86 0.20 -7.01
CA GLY A 72 12.19 1.62 -6.99
C GLY A 72 11.65 2.41 -8.18
N THR A 73 10.64 1.88 -8.88
CA THR A 73 10.05 2.51 -10.07
C THR A 73 9.46 3.88 -9.78
N LEU A 74 8.71 4.02 -8.68
CA LEU A 74 8.14 5.31 -8.27
C LEU A 74 9.23 6.30 -7.88
N ALA A 75 10.18 5.89 -7.03
CA ALA A 75 11.36 6.69 -6.68
C ALA A 75 12.15 7.19 -7.91
N ARG A 76 12.39 6.32 -8.90
CA ARG A 76 13.06 6.69 -10.17
C ARG A 76 12.25 7.72 -10.95
N HIS A 77 10.96 7.47 -11.18
CA HIS A 77 10.12 8.38 -11.95
C HIS A 77 9.99 9.76 -11.27
N VAL A 78 9.84 9.81 -9.94
CA VAL A 78 9.80 11.08 -9.21
C VAL A 78 11.10 11.86 -9.40
N LEU A 79 12.25 11.20 -9.31
CA LEU A 79 13.55 11.82 -9.55
C LEU A 79 13.69 12.37 -10.98
N GLU A 80 13.29 11.59 -11.98
CA GLU A 80 13.39 11.95 -13.41
C GLU A 80 12.46 13.12 -13.78
N LEU A 81 11.22 13.06 -13.30
CA LEU A 81 10.17 14.04 -13.58
C LEU A 81 10.33 15.34 -12.75
N ALA A 82 11.10 15.31 -11.66
CA ALA A 82 11.29 16.48 -10.80
C ALA A 82 11.78 17.70 -11.62
N PRO A 83 11.15 18.88 -11.46
CA PRO A 83 11.54 20.08 -12.19
C PRO A 83 12.91 20.59 -11.72
N ALA A 84 13.60 21.33 -12.59
CA ALA A 84 14.94 21.87 -12.31
C ALA A 84 15.04 22.71 -11.03
N SER A 85 13.94 23.36 -10.62
CA SER A 85 13.86 24.15 -9.37
C SER A 85 13.81 23.30 -8.10
N LEU A 86 13.35 22.04 -8.19
CA LEU A 86 13.22 21.12 -7.06
C LEU A 86 14.47 20.22 -6.93
N ARG A 87 15.06 19.80 -8.06
CA ARG A 87 16.18 18.84 -8.09
C ARG A 87 17.33 19.12 -7.10
N PRO A 88 17.81 20.36 -6.88
CA PRO A 88 18.95 20.62 -5.99
C PRO A 88 18.70 20.29 -4.51
N ARG A 89 17.43 20.18 -4.11
CA ARG A 89 16.98 20.04 -2.72
C ARG A 89 16.10 18.81 -2.52
N LEU A 90 15.88 18.01 -3.57
CA LEU A 90 15.09 16.78 -3.52
C LEU A 90 15.97 15.62 -3.05
N HIS A 91 15.54 14.94 -1.99
CA HIS A 91 16.15 13.72 -1.49
C HIS A 91 15.17 12.56 -1.63
N VAL A 92 15.52 11.60 -2.48
CA VAL A 92 14.68 10.43 -2.77
C VAL A 92 15.19 9.23 -1.99
N THR A 93 14.30 8.62 -1.19
CA THR A 93 14.61 7.38 -0.46
C THR A 93 13.60 6.30 -0.83
N ALA A 94 14.10 5.15 -1.27
CA ALA A 94 13.34 3.92 -1.43
C ALA A 94 13.56 3.03 -0.19
N VAL A 95 12.49 2.75 0.54
CA VAL A 95 12.50 1.87 1.71
C VAL A 95 12.04 0.49 1.29
N GLU A 96 12.98 -0.46 1.26
CA GLU A 96 12.76 -1.80 0.75
C GLU A 96 13.75 -2.79 1.40
N LEU A 97 13.24 -3.97 1.74
CA LEU A 97 13.99 -5.07 2.34
C LEU A 97 14.82 -5.83 1.30
N ALA A 98 14.29 -5.95 0.08
CA ALA A 98 15.00 -6.57 -1.03
C ALA A 98 16.27 -5.77 -1.40
N PRO A 99 17.30 -6.42 -1.97
CA PRO A 99 18.46 -5.71 -2.50
C PRO A 99 18.08 -4.72 -3.62
N PRO A 100 18.79 -3.60 -3.76
CA PRO A 100 18.51 -2.62 -4.80
C PRO A 100 18.71 -3.22 -6.21
N PRO A 101 17.94 -2.77 -7.21
CA PRO A 101 18.16 -3.17 -8.59
C PRO A 101 19.50 -2.58 -9.11
N ARG A 102 20.13 -3.30 -10.05
CA ARG A 102 21.48 -2.95 -10.57
C ARG A 102 21.53 -1.57 -11.25
N ASP A 103 20.41 -1.13 -11.79
CA ASP A 103 20.21 0.11 -12.53
C ASP A 103 19.52 1.19 -11.67
N LEU A 104 19.54 1.06 -10.34
CA LEU A 104 19.06 2.12 -9.45
C LEU A 104 19.92 3.39 -9.63
N PRO A 105 19.32 4.57 -9.88
CA PRO A 105 20.09 5.82 -9.95
C PRO A 105 20.83 6.09 -8.64
N ALA A 106 22.10 6.51 -8.71
CA ALA A 106 22.92 6.78 -7.53
C ALA A 106 22.37 7.89 -6.61
N ALA A 107 21.45 8.71 -7.11
CA ALA A 107 20.77 9.75 -6.33
C ALA A 107 19.60 9.21 -5.48
N VAL A 108 19.17 7.96 -5.68
CA VAL A 108 18.16 7.31 -4.84
C VAL A 108 18.87 6.60 -3.69
N THR A 109 18.52 6.97 -2.46
CA THR A 109 18.96 6.24 -1.26
C THR A 109 18.11 4.98 -1.12
N TRP A 110 18.76 3.81 -1.04
CA TRP A 110 18.09 2.54 -0.76
C TRP A 110 18.31 2.14 0.69
N SER A 111 17.24 1.84 1.43
CA SER A 111 17.30 1.55 2.86
C SER A 111 16.31 0.46 3.27
N PRO A 112 16.66 -0.46 4.18
CA PRO A 112 15.70 -1.41 4.74
C PRO A 112 14.78 -0.80 5.79
N SER A 113 14.99 0.47 6.17
CA SER A 113 14.24 1.16 7.21
C SER A 113 13.92 2.61 6.85
N LEU A 114 12.86 3.13 7.47
CA LEU A 114 12.47 4.53 7.34
C LEU A 114 13.60 5.48 7.79
N PRO A 115 13.75 6.65 7.16
CA PRO A 115 14.64 7.71 7.64
C PRO A 115 14.35 8.10 9.09
N GLY A 116 15.37 8.64 9.78
CA GLY A 116 15.25 9.09 11.18
C GLY A 116 14.20 10.17 11.40
N GLY A 117 13.97 11.00 10.38
CA GLY A 117 12.95 12.05 10.28
C GLY A 117 12.75 12.44 8.81
N VAL A 118 11.55 12.91 8.46
CA VAL A 118 11.16 13.25 7.08
C VAL A 118 10.52 14.64 7.04
N THR A 119 11.05 15.53 6.19
CA THR A 119 10.39 16.79 5.82
C THR A 119 9.97 16.73 4.35
N GLY A 120 8.72 16.39 4.08
CA GLY A 120 8.24 16.21 2.70
C GLY A 120 7.11 15.19 2.58
N LEU A 121 7.21 14.31 1.60
CA LEU A 121 6.16 13.34 1.24
C LEU A 121 6.63 11.90 1.48
N VAL A 122 5.86 11.14 2.24
CA VAL A 122 5.97 9.68 2.33
C VAL A 122 4.82 9.04 1.57
N VAL A 123 5.10 8.07 0.70
CA VAL A 123 4.11 7.26 0.00
C VAL A 123 4.34 5.80 0.35
N ALA A 124 3.27 5.10 0.73
CA ALA A 124 3.23 3.65 0.94
C ALA A 124 2.13 3.08 0.06
N ASN A 125 2.48 2.61 -1.14
CA ASN A 125 1.53 2.04 -2.09
C ASN A 125 1.58 0.51 -2.02
N GLU A 126 0.45 -0.14 -1.73
CA GLU A 126 0.33 -1.61 -1.63
C GLU A 126 1.39 -2.19 -0.66
N TRP A 127 1.47 -1.57 0.52
CA TRP A 127 2.43 -1.92 1.57
C TRP A 127 1.74 -2.47 2.81
N LEU A 128 0.61 -1.87 3.20
CA LEU A 128 -0.10 -2.25 4.42
C LEU A 128 -0.80 -3.59 4.26
N ASP A 129 -1.30 -3.94 3.06
CA ASP A 129 -1.87 -5.25 2.78
C ASP A 129 -0.86 -6.40 3.00
N ASN A 130 0.43 -6.11 2.79
CA ASN A 130 1.53 -7.06 2.93
C ASN A 130 2.08 -7.17 4.36
N VAL A 131 1.72 -6.23 5.26
CA VAL A 131 2.04 -6.35 6.68
C VAL A 131 1.31 -7.57 7.27
N PRO A 132 2.04 -8.57 7.82
CA PRO A 132 1.42 -9.80 8.31
C PRO A 132 0.44 -9.54 9.45
N VAL A 133 -0.72 -10.20 9.38
CA VAL A 133 -1.82 -10.09 10.35
C VAL A 133 -2.31 -11.47 10.77
N ASP A 134 -2.83 -11.55 11.98
CA ASP A 134 -3.53 -12.74 12.45
C ASP A 134 -4.98 -12.73 11.97
N VAL A 135 -5.59 -13.90 11.78
CA VAL A 135 -7.02 -14.02 11.46
C VAL A 135 -7.75 -14.51 12.70
N ALA A 136 -8.87 -13.89 13.03
CA ALA A 136 -9.78 -14.34 14.07
C ALA A 136 -11.09 -14.85 13.46
N GLU A 137 -11.61 -15.97 13.96
CA GLU A 137 -12.93 -16.50 13.63
C GLU A 137 -13.86 -16.47 14.85
N HIS A 138 -15.10 -16.04 14.65
CA HIS A 138 -16.10 -15.98 15.71
C HIS A 138 -16.77 -17.33 15.94
N THR A 139 -16.75 -17.78 17.20
CA THR A 139 -17.34 -19.05 17.63
C THR A 139 -18.41 -18.83 18.69
N ALA A 140 -19.14 -19.88 19.07
CA ALA A 140 -20.08 -19.83 20.20
C ALA A 140 -19.42 -19.45 21.55
N ARG A 141 -18.09 -19.56 21.66
CA ARG A 141 -17.31 -19.18 22.86
C ARG A 141 -16.55 -17.86 22.67
N GLY A 142 -16.94 -17.05 21.68
CA GLY A 142 -16.26 -15.83 21.29
C GLY A 142 -15.18 -16.03 20.21
N PRO A 143 -14.45 -14.97 19.84
CA PRO A 143 -13.38 -15.02 18.84
C PRO A 143 -12.27 -16.01 19.22
N ARG A 144 -11.72 -16.69 18.21
CA ARG A 144 -10.55 -17.57 18.29
C ARG A 144 -9.60 -17.25 17.15
N LEU A 145 -8.30 -17.30 17.40
CA LEU A 145 -7.30 -17.21 16.33
C LEU A 145 -7.48 -18.39 15.37
N VAL A 146 -7.27 -18.15 14.09
CA VAL A 146 -7.12 -19.18 13.07
C VAL A 146 -5.63 -19.50 12.96
N LEU A 147 -5.29 -20.75 13.21
CA LEU A 147 -3.95 -21.28 13.02
C LEU A 147 -3.87 -21.98 11.67
N VAL A 148 -2.70 -21.92 11.04
CA VAL A 148 -2.43 -22.50 9.73
C VAL A 148 -1.18 -23.37 9.80
N ASP A 149 -1.14 -24.44 9.02
CA ASP A 149 0.04 -25.27 8.81
C ASP A 149 0.72 -24.97 7.45
N PRO A 150 1.89 -25.54 7.16
CA PRO A 150 2.59 -25.27 5.90
C PRO A 150 1.84 -25.70 4.63
N ALA A 151 0.82 -26.57 4.72
CA ALA A 151 0.00 -26.98 3.59
C ALA A 151 -1.18 -26.01 3.34
N GLY A 152 -1.38 -25.03 4.22
CA GLY A 152 -2.52 -24.11 4.18
C GLY A 152 -3.76 -24.66 4.90
N ASP A 153 -3.66 -25.78 5.60
CA ASP A 153 -4.77 -26.30 6.39
C ASP A 153 -4.97 -25.41 7.63
N GLU A 154 -6.23 -25.11 7.94
CA GLU A 154 -6.60 -24.23 9.04
C GLU A 154 -7.24 -24.96 10.21
N ARG A 155 -7.03 -24.46 11.44
CA ARG A 155 -7.79 -24.87 12.63
C ARG A 155 -7.97 -23.73 13.62
N LEU A 156 -8.96 -23.86 14.49
CA LEU A 156 -9.17 -22.91 15.58
C LEU A 156 -8.08 -23.06 16.66
N GLY A 157 -7.52 -21.93 17.06
CA GLY A 157 -6.51 -21.78 18.08
C GLY A 157 -7.03 -21.19 19.39
N PRO A 158 -6.12 -20.58 20.20
CA PRO A 158 -6.50 -19.90 21.44
C PRO A 158 -7.33 -18.62 21.16
N PRO A 159 -7.98 -18.05 22.19
CA PRO A 159 -8.56 -16.70 22.06
C PRO A 159 -7.47 -15.67 21.71
N PRO A 160 -7.79 -14.62 20.94
CA PRO A 160 -6.89 -13.48 20.75
C PRO A 160 -6.56 -12.79 22.07
N GLU A 161 -5.47 -12.03 22.09
CA GLU A 161 -5.10 -11.20 23.24
C GLU A 161 -6.13 -10.09 23.48
N GLU A 162 -6.18 -9.54 24.70
CA GLU A 162 -7.16 -8.50 25.08
C GLU A 162 -7.07 -7.25 24.18
N VAL A 163 -5.86 -6.86 23.79
CA VAL A 163 -5.63 -5.74 22.87
C VAL A 163 -6.25 -5.98 21.49
N ASP A 164 -6.18 -7.21 20.98
CA ASP A 164 -6.74 -7.58 19.68
C ASP A 164 -8.26 -7.76 19.75
N LEU A 165 -8.78 -8.23 20.89
CA LEU A 165 -10.22 -8.25 21.16
C LEU A 165 -10.80 -6.83 21.22
N ALA A 166 -10.10 -5.89 21.86
CA ALA A 166 -10.50 -4.48 21.87
C ALA A 166 -10.43 -3.86 20.47
N TRP A 167 -9.42 -4.23 19.67
CA TRP A 167 -9.33 -3.84 18.27
C TRP A 167 -10.54 -4.35 17.47
N LEU A 168 -10.87 -5.64 17.55
CA LEU A 168 -12.06 -6.22 16.91
C LEU A 168 -13.35 -5.51 17.34
N ALA A 169 -13.52 -5.27 18.63
CA ALA A 169 -14.74 -4.64 19.16
C ALA A 169 -14.96 -3.23 18.58
N ARG A 170 -13.88 -2.51 18.26
CA ARG A 170 -13.94 -1.16 17.68
C ARG A 170 -13.99 -1.18 16.15
N TRP A 171 -13.17 -2.01 15.53
CA TRP A 171 -12.86 -1.95 14.10
C TRP A 171 -13.31 -3.15 13.31
N TRP A 172 -13.66 -4.29 13.87
CA TRP A 172 -14.27 -5.36 13.05
C TRP A 172 -15.13 -6.27 13.92
N PRO A 173 -16.29 -5.78 14.41
CA PRO A 173 -17.08 -6.54 15.37
C PRO A 173 -17.61 -7.83 14.73
N LEU A 174 -17.13 -8.96 15.21
CA LEU A 174 -17.60 -10.26 14.73
C LEU A 174 -18.89 -10.65 15.46
N THR A 175 -20.00 -10.70 14.71
CA THR A 175 -21.35 -10.89 15.27
C THR A 175 -22.00 -12.22 14.89
N ARG A 176 -21.40 -12.98 13.96
CA ARG A 176 -21.96 -14.24 13.45
C ARG A 176 -20.96 -15.36 13.57
N ALA A 177 -21.42 -16.56 13.95
CA ALA A 177 -20.56 -17.75 13.98
C ALA A 177 -19.96 -18.01 12.59
N GLY A 178 -18.66 -18.29 12.57
CA GLY A 178 -17.86 -18.45 11.35
C GLY A 178 -17.48 -17.14 10.65
N ALA A 179 -17.91 -15.98 11.16
CA ALA A 179 -17.42 -14.71 10.64
C ALA A 179 -15.92 -14.55 10.97
N ARG A 180 -15.16 -13.99 10.04
CA ARG A 180 -13.71 -13.80 10.17
C ARG A 180 -13.32 -12.34 10.01
N ALA A 181 -12.21 -11.99 10.63
CA ALA A 181 -11.57 -10.69 10.50
C ALA A 181 -10.05 -10.85 10.59
N GLU A 182 -9.34 -10.07 9.78
CA GLU A 182 -7.92 -9.83 9.94
C GLU A 182 -7.66 -8.81 11.06
N LEU A 183 -6.82 -9.19 12.03
CA LEU A 183 -6.44 -8.36 13.18
C LEU A 183 -5.43 -7.30 12.74
N GLY A 184 -5.91 -6.11 12.41
CA GLY A 184 -5.14 -5.05 11.74
C GLY A 184 -4.14 -4.29 12.62
N ARG A 185 -4.02 -4.58 13.92
CA ARG A 185 -3.12 -3.85 14.83
C ARG A 185 -1.66 -3.74 14.35
N PRO A 186 -1.02 -4.77 13.77
CA PRO A 186 0.33 -4.61 13.22
C PRO A 186 0.41 -3.55 12.10
N ARG A 187 -0.65 -3.38 11.30
CA ARG A 187 -0.75 -2.33 10.27
C ARG A 187 -0.94 -0.95 10.89
N ASP A 188 -1.75 -0.85 11.94
CA ASP A 188 -1.93 0.37 12.72
C ASP A 188 -0.59 0.84 13.31
N GLU A 189 0.19 -0.08 13.91
CA GLU A 189 1.51 0.18 14.47
C GLU A 189 2.51 0.62 13.39
N ALA A 190 2.54 -0.08 12.25
CA ALA A 190 3.43 0.24 11.13
C ALA A 190 3.11 1.62 10.52
N TRP A 191 1.83 1.94 10.32
CA TRP A 191 1.42 3.25 9.82
C TRP A 191 1.66 4.37 10.83
N ALA A 192 1.44 4.12 12.12
CA ALA A 192 1.76 5.06 13.19
C ALA A 192 3.27 5.39 13.22
N GLU A 193 4.14 4.41 12.95
CA GLU A 193 5.59 4.65 12.83
C GLU A 193 5.92 5.58 11.67
N VAL A 194 5.31 5.39 10.49
CA VAL A 194 5.46 6.28 9.33
C VAL A 194 5.09 7.72 9.70
N VAL A 195 3.93 7.92 10.32
CA VAL A 195 3.47 9.25 10.76
C VAL A 195 4.39 9.82 11.85
N ALA A 196 4.88 8.98 12.76
CA ALA A 196 5.79 9.39 13.83
C ALA A 196 7.16 9.86 13.30
N LYS A 197 7.61 9.34 12.15
CA LYS A 197 8.84 9.77 11.46
C LYS A 197 8.65 11.00 10.58
N LEU A 198 7.42 11.35 10.22
CA LEU A 198 7.11 12.58 9.50
C LEU A 198 7.24 13.78 10.44
N GLU A 199 8.27 14.60 10.26
CA GLU A 199 8.48 15.81 11.07
C GLU A 199 7.57 16.94 10.62
N ARG A 200 7.49 17.13 9.28
CA ARG A 200 6.62 18.11 8.62
C ARG A 200 6.28 17.61 7.21
N GLY A 201 4.99 17.58 6.87
CA GLY A 201 4.56 17.26 5.50
C GLY A 201 3.40 16.30 5.46
N LEU A 202 3.43 15.36 4.51
CA LEU A 202 2.31 14.47 4.20
C LEU A 202 2.77 13.00 4.13
N ALA A 203 2.00 12.10 4.73
CA ALA A 203 2.10 10.67 4.50
C ALA A 203 0.85 10.19 3.75
N VAL A 204 1.04 9.36 2.73
CA VAL A 204 -0.03 8.77 1.92
C VAL A 204 0.10 7.24 1.92
N ALA A 205 -0.94 6.54 2.34
CA ALA A 205 -1.10 5.11 2.12
C ALA A 205 -2.16 4.85 1.04
N VAL A 206 -1.86 3.97 0.09
CA VAL A 206 -2.76 3.57 -0.98
C VAL A 206 -2.82 2.06 -1.00
N ASP A 207 -3.99 1.47 -0.77
CA ASP A 207 -4.06 0.02 -0.55
C ASP A 207 -5.44 -0.57 -0.85
N TYR A 208 -5.50 -1.90 -1.04
CA TYR A 208 -6.76 -2.63 -1.07
C TYR A 208 -7.42 -2.46 0.30
N ALA A 209 -8.60 -1.86 0.34
CA ALA A 209 -9.24 -1.50 1.60
C ALA A 209 -10.73 -1.84 1.58
N HIS A 210 -11.30 -2.01 2.76
CA HIS A 210 -12.74 -2.08 2.96
C HIS A 210 -13.20 -0.92 3.82
N ARG A 211 -14.44 -0.48 3.62
CA ARG A 211 -15.09 0.49 4.51
C ARG A 211 -15.65 -0.22 5.74
N ALA A 212 -15.87 0.53 6.81
CA ALA A 212 -16.32 -0.06 8.06
C ALA A 212 -17.68 -0.79 7.96
N ASP A 213 -18.54 -0.29 7.06
CA ASP A 213 -19.87 -0.79 6.74
C ASP A 213 -19.89 -1.91 5.69
N ASP A 214 -18.77 -2.18 5.01
CA ASP A 214 -18.67 -3.16 3.92
C ASP A 214 -17.56 -4.20 4.15
N ARG A 215 -17.27 -4.50 5.42
CA ARG A 215 -16.27 -5.51 5.77
C ARG A 215 -16.78 -6.92 5.46
N PRO A 216 -16.05 -7.73 4.66
CA PRO A 216 -16.51 -9.06 4.28
C PRO A 216 -16.62 -10.02 5.46
N ALA A 217 -17.72 -10.78 5.53
CA ALA A 217 -17.95 -11.70 6.64
C ALA A 217 -16.92 -12.82 6.75
N ARG A 218 -16.18 -13.13 5.67
CA ARG A 218 -15.16 -14.20 5.63
C ARG A 218 -13.73 -13.67 5.63
N GLY A 219 -13.53 -12.37 5.87
CA GLY A 219 -12.23 -11.73 5.68
C GLY A 219 -11.87 -11.59 4.21
N THR A 220 -10.62 -11.23 3.96
CA THR A 220 -10.06 -10.93 2.64
C THR A 220 -8.68 -11.55 2.39
N LEU A 221 -8.17 -12.36 3.34
CA LEU A 221 -6.91 -13.09 3.15
C LEU A 221 -6.91 -13.88 1.83
N MET A 222 -5.93 -13.61 0.98
CA MET A 222 -5.84 -14.17 -0.36
C MET A 222 -4.39 -14.50 -0.72
N GLY A 223 -4.21 -15.61 -1.44
CA GLY A 223 -2.94 -15.95 -2.06
C GLY A 223 -2.90 -15.45 -3.51
N TYR A 224 -1.73 -15.04 -4.01
CA TYR A 224 -1.55 -14.74 -5.42
C TYR A 224 -0.30 -15.38 -6.00
N ARG A 225 -0.46 -16.04 -7.15
CA ARG A 225 0.63 -16.66 -7.89
C ARG A 225 0.46 -16.38 -9.38
N ASP A 226 1.50 -15.84 -10.01
CA ASP A 226 1.49 -15.47 -11.43
C ASP A 226 0.32 -14.53 -11.80
N GLY A 227 -0.04 -13.62 -10.88
CA GLY A 227 -1.16 -12.68 -11.04
C GLY A 227 -2.56 -13.28 -10.90
N ILE A 228 -2.66 -14.53 -10.44
CA ILE A 228 -3.93 -15.24 -10.27
C ILE A 228 -4.20 -15.45 -8.78
N ALA A 229 -5.43 -15.15 -8.36
CA ALA A 229 -5.92 -15.45 -7.02
C ALA A 229 -5.96 -16.97 -6.80
N VAL A 230 -5.33 -17.42 -5.71
CA VAL A 230 -5.23 -18.81 -5.28
C VAL A 230 -5.53 -18.92 -3.79
N PRO A 231 -5.89 -20.10 -3.26
CA PRO A 231 -5.92 -20.30 -1.82
C PRO A 231 -4.57 -19.91 -1.18
N PRO A 232 -4.56 -19.15 -0.07
CA PRO A 232 -3.31 -18.74 0.56
C PRO A 232 -2.59 -19.95 1.17
N VAL A 233 -1.31 -20.13 0.83
CA VAL A 233 -0.45 -21.19 1.39
C VAL A 233 0.85 -20.56 1.89
N PRO A 234 1.17 -20.64 3.20
CA PRO A 234 2.34 -19.97 3.78
C PRO A 234 3.63 -20.79 3.61
N ASP A 235 3.92 -21.22 2.38
CA ASP A 235 5.15 -21.94 2.00
C ASP A 235 6.10 -21.08 1.14
N GLY A 236 5.72 -19.84 0.86
CA GLY A 236 6.47 -18.89 0.03
C GLY A 236 6.31 -19.12 -1.47
N SER A 237 5.38 -19.98 -1.91
CA SER A 237 5.06 -20.21 -3.33
C SER A 237 4.08 -19.19 -3.93
N CYS A 238 3.42 -18.41 -3.09
CA CYS A 238 2.52 -17.33 -3.47
C CYS A 238 2.72 -16.13 -2.55
N ASP A 239 2.33 -14.96 -3.03
CA ASP A 239 2.13 -13.81 -2.18
C ASP A 239 0.88 -14.02 -1.31
N ILE A 240 0.85 -13.42 -0.12
CA ILE A 240 -0.28 -13.51 0.81
C ILE A 240 -0.63 -12.11 1.30
N THR A 241 -1.78 -11.62 0.88
CA THR A 241 -2.25 -10.27 1.19
C THR A 241 -3.63 -10.32 1.85
N ALA A 242 -4.03 -9.22 2.48
CA ALA A 242 -5.40 -9.02 2.92
C ALA A 242 -5.74 -7.53 2.90
N HIS A 243 -7.00 -7.19 2.59
CA HIS A 243 -7.44 -5.79 2.55
C HIS A 243 -7.29 -5.12 3.92
N VAL A 244 -7.14 -3.79 3.90
CA VAL A 244 -6.76 -2.96 5.04
C VAL A 244 -7.96 -2.22 5.62
N ALA A 245 -8.06 -2.23 6.95
CA ALA A 245 -8.93 -1.36 7.71
C ALA A 245 -8.32 0.05 7.83
N LEU A 246 -8.33 0.84 6.73
CA LEU A 246 -7.67 2.15 6.72
C LEU A 246 -8.26 3.16 7.72
N ASP A 247 -9.49 2.95 8.20
CA ASP A 247 -10.08 3.72 9.30
C ASP A 247 -9.37 3.48 10.64
N ALA A 248 -8.90 2.25 10.89
CA ALA A 248 -8.07 1.91 12.04
C ALA A 248 -6.68 2.55 11.92
N CYS A 249 -6.03 2.43 10.76
CA CYS A 249 -4.75 3.09 10.48
C CYS A 249 -4.86 4.62 10.63
N ALA A 250 -5.95 5.22 10.14
CA ALA A 250 -6.20 6.66 10.26
C ALA A 250 -6.27 7.13 11.72
N GLU A 251 -6.91 6.37 12.61
CA GLU A 251 -6.87 6.65 14.06
C GLU A 251 -5.46 6.47 14.63
N ALA A 252 -4.74 5.42 14.25
CA ALA A 252 -3.39 5.17 14.74
C ALA A 252 -2.44 6.31 14.37
N GLY A 253 -2.50 6.80 13.12
CA GLY A 253 -1.73 7.96 12.68
C GLY A 253 -2.13 9.26 13.39
N ARG A 254 -3.44 9.47 13.69
CA ARG A 254 -3.88 10.60 14.53
C ARG A 254 -3.25 10.55 15.93
N ARG A 255 -3.18 9.37 16.55
CA ARG A 255 -2.51 9.19 17.85
C ARG A 255 -1.00 9.38 17.77
N ALA A 256 -0.40 9.11 16.61
CA ALA A 256 1.02 9.33 16.34
C ALA A 256 1.36 10.80 16.00
N GLY A 257 0.37 11.69 15.95
CA GLY A 257 0.57 13.12 15.78
C GLY A 257 0.11 13.70 14.44
N ALA A 258 -0.65 12.97 13.62
CA ALA A 258 -1.27 13.55 12.43
C ALA A 258 -2.25 14.67 12.82
N THR A 259 -2.11 15.82 12.16
CA THR A 259 -2.90 17.04 12.41
C THR A 259 -4.12 17.15 11.50
N SER A 260 -4.08 16.50 10.33
CA SER A 260 -5.20 16.40 9.39
C SER A 260 -5.26 15.01 8.80
N THR A 261 -6.45 14.54 8.43
CA THR A 261 -6.66 13.19 7.89
C THR A 261 -7.74 13.22 6.82
N THR A 262 -7.39 12.68 5.65
CA THR A 262 -8.31 12.45 4.54
C THR A 262 -8.35 10.95 4.26
N LEU A 263 -9.55 10.38 4.23
CA LEU A 263 -9.79 9.01 3.79
C LEU A 263 -10.75 9.04 2.61
N THR A 264 -10.29 8.59 1.46
CA THR A 264 -11.00 8.65 0.17
C THR A 264 -10.61 7.43 -0.67
N THR A 265 -10.92 7.43 -1.97
CA THR A 265 -10.49 6.41 -2.92
C THR A 265 -9.36 6.92 -3.80
N GLN A 266 -8.55 6.01 -4.35
CA GLN A 266 -7.53 6.36 -5.33
C GLN A 266 -8.15 7.11 -6.52
N ARG A 267 -9.31 6.67 -7.01
CA ARG A 267 -10.04 7.37 -8.08
C ARG A 267 -10.31 8.84 -7.75
N GLU A 268 -10.82 9.12 -6.56
CA GLU A 268 -11.15 10.48 -6.14
C GLU A 268 -9.89 11.33 -5.96
N ALA A 269 -8.86 10.79 -5.30
CA ALA A 269 -7.59 11.47 -5.10
C ALA A 269 -6.89 11.80 -6.42
N LEU A 270 -6.78 10.83 -7.33
CA LEU A 270 -6.14 11.03 -8.64
C LEU A 270 -6.93 11.99 -9.53
N ARG A 271 -8.27 11.99 -9.46
CA ARG A 271 -9.10 12.99 -10.14
C ARG A 271 -8.87 14.40 -9.63
N ALA A 272 -8.74 14.56 -8.30
CA ALA A 272 -8.38 15.85 -7.71
C ALA A 272 -7.00 16.32 -8.18
N LEU A 273 -6.08 15.38 -8.45
CA LEU A 273 -4.76 15.65 -9.04
C LEU A 273 -4.79 15.81 -10.57
N GLY A 274 -5.97 15.79 -11.21
CA GLY A 274 -6.17 16.11 -12.62
C GLY A 274 -6.15 14.93 -13.59
N LEU A 275 -6.18 13.67 -13.11
CA LEU A 275 -6.34 12.51 -13.99
C LEU A 275 -7.81 12.39 -14.40
N THR A 276 -8.06 12.26 -15.71
CA THR A 276 -9.43 12.24 -16.22
C THR A 276 -9.75 10.97 -17.02
N GLY A 277 -8.75 10.37 -17.66
CA GLY A 277 -8.97 9.27 -18.62
C GLY A 277 -9.75 9.70 -19.87
N THR A 278 -9.83 11.00 -20.15
CA THR A 278 -10.60 11.53 -21.28
C THR A 278 -9.91 11.21 -22.58
N ARG A 279 -10.62 10.56 -23.51
CA ARG A 279 -10.07 10.24 -24.83
C ARG A 279 -9.89 11.52 -25.65
N PRO A 280 -8.81 11.62 -26.46
CA PRO A 280 -8.62 12.76 -27.36
C PRO A 280 -9.73 12.81 -28.43
N PRO A 281 -10.02 14.01 -29.00
CA PRO A 281 -10.97 14.15 -30.11
C PRO A 281 -10.55 13.34 -31.33
N LEU A 282 -11.51 12.69 -31.99
CA LEU A 282 -11.27 11.84 -33.18
C LEU A 282 -10.68 12.64 -34.34
N GLU A 283 -10.96 13.93 -34.42
CA GLU A 283 -10.41 14.85 -35.42
C GLU A 283 -8.88 14.86 -35.37
N THR A 284 -8.29 14.74 -34.18
CA THR A 284 -6.84 14.63 -34.01
C THR A 284 -6.29 13.40 -34.70
N ALA A 285 -7.06 12.31 -34.79
CA ALA A 285 -6.62 11.10 -35.51
C ALA A 285 -6.45 11.35 -37.01
N HIS A 286 -7.14 12.34 -37.57
CA HIS A 286 -7.01 12.73 -38.97
C HIS A 286 -5.94 13.80 -39.18
N SER A 287 -5.83 14.79 -38.29
CA SER A 287 -4.88 15.91 -38.44
C SER A 287 -3.48 15.61 -37.92
N ASP A 288 -3.35 14.89 -36.80
CA ASP A 288 -2.09 14.42 -36.22
C ASP A 288 -2.28 13.03 -35.56
N PRO A 289 -2.23 11.95 -36.36
CA PRO A 289 -2.42 10.59 -35.88
C PRO A 289 -1.46 10.20 -34.74
N ARG A 290 -0.24 10.75 -34.73
CA ARG A 290 0.77 10.42 -33.71
C ARG A 290 0.43 11.08 -32.37
N ALA A 291 0.01 12.35 -32.39
CA ALA A 291 -0.49 13.01 -31.18
C ALA A 291 -1.74 12.31 -30.64
N TYR A 292 -2.67 11.91 -31.51
CA TYR A 292 -3.86 11.16 -31.11
C TYR A 292 -3.50 9.85 -30.41
N LEU A 293 -2.62 9.03 -30.99
CA LEU A 293 -2.23 7.75 -30.39
C LEU A 293 -1.55 7.93 -29.02
N ARG A 294 -0.67 8.93 -28.87
CA ARG A 294 -0.06 9.25 -27.57
C ARG A 294 -1.10 9.67 -26.53
N ALA A 295 -2.02 10.54 -26.90
CA ALA A 295 -3.07 11.01 -25.99
C ALA A 295 -4.07 9.89 -25.64
N LEU A 296 -4.36 8.99 -26.58
CA LEU A 296 -5.23 7.84 -26.33
C LEU A 296 -4.58 6.80 -25.41
N ALA A 297 -3.28 6.55 -25.57
CA ALA A 297 -2.51 5.70 -24.65
C ALA A 297 -2.57 6.27 -23.23
N ARG A 298 -2.26 7.57 -23.07
CA ARG A 298 -2.36 8.27 -21.79
C ARG A 298 -3.77 8.21 -21.19
N ALA A 299 -4.81 8.43 -21.99
CA ALA A 299 -6.19 8.33 -21.52
C ALA A 299 -6.54 6.92 -21.02
N SER A 300 -6.00 5.89 -21.66
CA SER A 300 -6.24 4.49 -21.27
C SER A 300 -5.53 4.14 -19.96
N GLU A 301 -4.29 4.59 -19.81
CA GLU A 301 -3.52 4.47 -18.57
C GLU A 301 -4.19 5.18 -17.38
N GLU A 302 -4.63 6.43 -17.58
CA GLU A 302 -5.38 7.17 -16.55
C GLU A 302 -6.71 6.49 -16.24
N ALA A 303 -7.43 6.00 -17.25
CA ALA A 303 -8.70 5.30 -17.07
C ALA A 303 -8.55 4.03 -16.22
N GLU A 304 -7.44 3.31 -16.37
CA GLU A 304 -7.11 2.15 -15.54
C GLU A 304 -6.88 2.54 -14.07
N LEU A 305 -6.04 3.56 -13.82
CA LEU A 305 -5.72 4.05 -12.47
C LEU A 305 -6.96 4.56 -11.71
N ILE A 306 -7.96 5.08 -12.43
CA ILE A 306 -9.19 5.59 -11.83
C ILE A 306 -10.36 4.61 -11.92
N ASN A 307 -10.18 3.40 -12.46
CA ASN A 307 -11.28 2.43 -12.60
C ASN A 307 -11.78 1.98 -11.21
N PRO A 308 -13.03 2.25 -10.81
CA PRO A 308 -13.54 1.90 -9.48
C PRO A 308 -13.64 0.39 -9.23
N ALA A 309 -13.66 -0.43 -10.28
CA ALA A 309 -13.65 -1.89 -10.17
C ALA A 309 -12.21 -2.48 -10.20
N GLY A 310 -11.19 -1.63 -10.28
CA GLY A 310 -9.78 -2.01 -10.24
C GLY A 310 -9.00 -1.06 -9.33
N LEU A 311 -7.86 -0.56 -9.80
CA LEU A 311 -6.94 0.30 -9.02
C LEU A 311 -7.62 1.54 -8.43
N GLY A 312 -8.58 2.13 -9.14
CA GLY A 312 -9.32 3.31 -8.65
C GLY A 312 -10.19 3.02 -7.42
N GLY A 313 -10.51 1.76 -7.15
CA GLY A 313 -11.24 1.31 -5.96
C GLY A 313 -10.39 1.22 -4.70
N PHE A 314 -9.06 1.39 -4.80
CA PHE A 314 -8.18 1.33 -3.64
C PHE A 314 -8.51 2.45 -2.66
N GLY A 315 -8.33 2.18 -1.37
CA GLY A 315 -8.41 3.21 -0.35
C GLY A 315 -7.20 4.13 -0.43
N TRP A 316 -7.42 5.40 -0.13
CA TRP A 316 -6.40 6.44 -0.09
C TRP A 316 -6.47 7.16 1.26
N LEU A 317 -5.48 6.92 2.11
CA LEU A 317 -5.33 7.57 3.40
C LEU A 317 -4.21 8.60 3.31
N ALA A 318 -4.53 9.88 3.50
CA ALA A 318 -3.56 10.97 3.53
C ALA A 318 -3.57 11.66 4.89
N GLN A 319 -2.40 11.81 5.52
CA GLN A 319 -2.27 12.42 6.84
C GLN A 319 -1.14 13.44 6.89
N TRP A 320 -1.48 14.66 7.29
CA TRP A 320 -0.51 15.75 7.49
C TRP A 320 0.08 15.72 8.89
N ARG A 321 1.32 16.16 9.01
CA ARG A 321 1.97 16.47 10.29
C ARG A 321 2.70 17.80 10.21
#